data_AF-A0A9Q6F239-F1
#
_entry.id   AF-A0A9Q6F239-F1
#
_cell.length_a   1.000
_cell.length_b   1.000
_cell.length_c   1.000
_cell.angle_alpha   90.00
_cell.angle_beta   90.00
_cell.angle_gamma   90.00
#
_symmetry.space_group_name_H-M   'P 1'
#
loop_
_entity.id
_entity.type
_entity.pdbx_description
1 polymer ?
#
loop_
_entity_poly.entity_id
_entity_poly.type
_entity_poly.pdbx_seq_one_letter_code
_entity_poly.pdbx_strand_id
1 'polypeptide(L)'
;MFLGKKKKRIKELEGYLSLMIKKKQEAERTLSIKETIIKNIIKITKDGRYQILEIIKDKDENDIIIIQNKREGYGGTDLDILIYQLTEPIRTDFFLIKFLTQIRENNIYIQDIITYEHNTSKGYGTIAMDYLKKVAHTERVPITGWISPADMDHYDRLIHFYQKNGFEVTYNEYSKPDTIIYKHDYLKTPSV
;
A
#
# COMPACT_ATOMS: atom_id res chain seq x y z
N MET A 1 -57.81 -21.81 18.64
CA MET A 1 -56.91 -21.67 17.47
C MET A 1 -56.10 -20.36 17.45
N PHE A 2 -56.64 -19.21 17.91
CA PHE A 2 -55.97 -17.90 17.88
C PHE A 2 -54.74 -17.73 18.81
N LEU A 3 -54.77 -18.27 20.04
CA LEU A 3 -53.66 -18.12 20.99
C LEU A 3 -52.35 -18.80 20.53
N GLY A 4 -52.42 -19.93 19.84
CA GLY A 4 -51.24 -20.64 19.33
C GLY A 4 -50.51 -19.85 18.24
N LYS A 5 -51.25 -19.18 17.35
CA LYS A 5 -50.68 -18.29 16.33
C LYS A 5 -50.00 -17.07 16.96
N LYS A 6 -50.60 -16.49 18.01
CA LYS A 6 -50.02 -15.34 18.74
C LYS A 6 -48.73 -15.73 19.46
N LYS A 7 -48.67 -16.88 20.15
CA LYS A 7 -47.45 -17.39 20.80
C LYS A 7 -46.33 -17.65 19.79
N LYS A 8 -46.63 -18.28 18.64
CA LYS A 8 -45.66 -18.50 17.57
C LYS A 8 -45.09 -17.18 17.06
N ARG A 9 -45.95 -16.18 16.83
CA ARG A 9 -45.53 -14.87 16.37
C ARG A 9 -44.63 -14.13 17.37
N ILE A 10 -44.92 -14.22 18.67
CA ILE A 10 -44.06 -13.64 19.71
C ILE A 10 -42.66 -14.27 19.68
N LYS A 11 -42.58 -15.60 19.62
CA LYS A 11 -41.29 -16.31 19.53
C LYS A 11 -40.48 -15.94 18.29
N GLU A 12 -41.15 -15.75 17.15
CA GLU A 12 -40.50 -15.24 15.93
C GLU A 12 -39.95 -13.82 16.15
N LEU A 13 -40.73 -12.92 16.74
CA LEU A 13 -40.31 -11.54 17.02
C LEU A 13 -39.15 -11.47 18.01
N GLU A 14 -39.13 -12.33 19.03
CA GLU A 14 -38.00 -12.47 19.96
C GLU A 14 -36.72 -12.91 19.24
N GLY A 15 -36.84 -13.84 18.30
CA GLY A 15 -35.74 -14.25 17.44
C GLY A 15 -35.19 -13.11 16.58
N TYR A 16 -36.07 -12.32 15.96
CA TYR A 16 -35.66 -11.13 15.20
C TYR A 16 -35.00 -10.06 16.08
N LEU A 17 -35.53 -9.83 17.28
CA LEU A 17 -34.96 -8.87 18.23
C LEU A 17 -33.54 -9.29 18.65
N SER A 18 -33.34 -10.57 18.98
CA SER A 18 -32.02 -11.11 19.32
C SER A 18 -31.01 -10.93 18.17
N LEU A 19 -31.42 -11.20 16.93
CA LEU A 19 -30.59 -10.98 15.74
C LEU A 19 -30.23 -9.50 15.55
N MET A 20 -31.20 -8.60 15.71
CA MET A 20 -30.96 -7.15 15.59
C MET A 20 -30.00 -6.63 16.67
N ILE A 21 -30.13 -7.10 17.92
CA ILE A 21 -29.20 -6.75 19.00
C ILE A 21 -27.78 -7.17 18.64
N LYS A 22 -27.59 -8.41 18.14
CA LYS A 22 -26.27 -8.90 17.73
C LYS A 22 -25.66 -8.04 16.61
N LYS A 23 -26.44 -7.72 15.58
CA LYS A 23 -25.99 -6.85 14.47
C LYS A 23 -25.61 -5.45 14.96
N LYS A 24 -26.38 -4.89 15.90
CA LYS A 24 -26.08 -3.58 16.50
C LYS A 24 -24.73 -3.62 17.25
N GLN A 25 -24.51 -4.64 18.08
CA GLN A 25 -23.25 -4.79 18.83
C GLN A 25 -22.04 -4.94 17.90
N GLU A 26 -22.20 -5.68 16.79
CA GLU A 26 -21.16 -5.82 15.78
C GLU A 26 -20.84 -4.48 15.11
N ALA A 27 -21.85 -3.71 14.72
CA ALA A 27 -21.68 -2.39 14.13
C ALA A 27 -20.99 -1.40 15.10
N GLU A 28 -21.38 -1.40 16.38
CA GLU A 28 -20.75 -0.58 17.43
C GLU A 28 -19.27 -0.94 17.62
N ARG A 29 -18.94 -2.23 17.59
CA ARG A 29 -17.55 -2.70 17.67
C ARG A 29 -16.74 -2.23 16.46
N THR A 30 -17.28 -2.38 15.25
CA THR A 30 -16.63 -1.92 14.02
C THR A 30 -16.39 -0.41 14.05
N LEU A 31 -17.37 0.37 14.52
CA LEU A 31 -17.23 1.82 14.66
C LEU A 31 -16.11 2.19 15.63
N SER A 32 -16.07 1.55 16.80
CA SER A 32 -15.03 1.78 17.81
C SER A 32 -13.62 1.49 17.29
N ILE A 33 -13.46 0.43 16.48
CA ILE A 33 -12.18 0.12 15.83
C ILE A 33 -11.82 1.23 14.84
N LYS A 34 -12.75 1.64 13.95
CA LYS A 34 -12.50 2.70 12.97
C LYS A 34 -12.12 4.03 13.63
N GLU A 35 -12.77 4.42 14.73
CA GLU A 35 -12.40 5.61 15.51
C GLU A 35 -10.98 5.53 16.07
N THR A 36 -10.59 4.35 16.56
CA THR A 36 -9.23 4.11 17.08
C THR A 36 -8.17 4.25 15.98
N ILE A 37 -8.45 3.71 14.80
CA ILE A 37 -7.58 3.83 13.61
C ILE A 37 -7.45 5.30 13.19
N ILE A 38 -8.55 6.05 13.11
CA ILE A 38 -8.51 7.48 12.75
C ILE A 38 -7.67 8.28 13.76
N LYS A 39 -7.83 8.05 15.06
CA LYS A 39 -7.02 8.69 16.10
C LYS A 39 -5.53 8.35 15.94
N ASN A 40 -5.21 7.10 15.61
CA ASN A 40 -3.84 6.67 15.34
C ASN A 40 -3.26 7.35 14.09
N ILE A 41 -4.02 7.43 13.00
CA ILE A 41 -3.63 8.14 11.76
C ILE A 41 -3.32 9.60 12.05
N ILE A 42 -4.24 10.32 12.71
CA ILE A 42 -4.05 11.74 13.08
C ILE A 42 -2.78 11.91 13.91
N LYS A 43 -2.49 10.97 14.81
CA LYS A 43 -1.28 11.00 15.64
C LYS A 43 0.00 10.86 14.80
N ILE A 44 0.05 9.89 13.89
CA ILE A 44 1.27 9.63 13.10
C ILE A 44 1.52 10.67 12.02
N THR A 45 0.48 11.34 11.51
CA THR A 45 0.61 12.38 10.48
C THR A 45 0.90 13.77 11.06
N LYS A 46 0.88 13.93 12.39
CA LYS A 46 0.89 15.25 13.06
C LYS A 46 2.15 16.08 12.80
N ASP A 47 3.29 15.43 12.63
CA ASP A 47 4.59 16.09 12.44
C ASP A 47 4.93 16.34 10.95
N GLY A 48 4.05 15.94 10.03
CA GLY A 48 4.25 16.09 8.58
C GLY A 48 5.20 15.06 7.97
N ARG A 49 5.81 14.17 8.76
CA ARG A 49 6.67 13.09 8.26
C ARG A 49 5.87 12.06 7.47
N TYR A 50 4.69 11.70 7.98
CA TYR A 50 3.76 10.82 7.30
C TYR A 50 2.67 11.63 6.62
N GLN A 51 2.53 11.46 5.31
CA GLN A 51 1.48 12.07 4.50
C GLN A 51 0.57 10.99 3.95
N ILE A 52 -0.75 11.15 4.14
CA ILE A 52 -1.74 10.29 3.50
C ILE A 52 -1.82 10.70 2.03
N LEU A 53 -1.58 9.76 1.12
CA LEU A 53 -1.72 9.98 -0.31
C LEU A 53 -3.15 9.70 -0.75
N GLU A 54 -3.71 8.55 -0.35
CA GLU A 54 -5.07 8.15 -0.71
C GLU A 54 -5.61 7.05 0.21
N ILE A 55 -6.93 6.96 0.30
CA ILE A 55 -7.64 5.82 0.91
C ILE A 55 -8.53 5.23 -0.18
N ILE A 56 -8.32 3.96 -0.50
CA ILE A 56 -9.03 3.27 -1.59
C ILE A 56 -9.50 1.89 -1.12
N LYS A 57 -10.26 1.21 -1.97
CA LYS A 57 -10.56 -0.21 -1.79
C LYS A 57 -9.60 -1.08 -2.59
N ASP A 58 -9.15 -2.18 -2.00
CA ASP A 58 -8.47 -3.24 -2.75
C ASP A 58 -9.47 -4.07 -3.58
N LYS A 59 -8.96 -5.05 -4.33
CA LYS A 59 -9.77 -5.96 -5.16
C LYS A 59 -10.77 -6.81 -4.37
N ASP A 60 -10.55 -6.94 -3.05
CA ASP A 60 -11.35 -7.74 -2.13
C ASP A 60 -12.26 -6.80 -1.29
N GLU A 61 -12.45 -5.55 -1.73
CA GLU A 61 -13.27 -4.50 -1.12
C GLU A 61 -12.81 -4.02 0.27
N ASN A 62 -11.59 -4.37 0.68
CA ASN A 62 -11.01 -3.90 1.94
C ASN A 62 -10.56 -2.45 1.82
N ASP A 63 -10.81 -1.66 2.86
CA ASP A 63 -10.29 -0.31 2.97
C ASP A 63 -8.76 -0.37 3.18
N ILE A 64 -7.99 0.23 2.27
CA ILE A 64 -6.54 0.38 2.38
C ILE A 64 -6.13 1.85 2.34
N ILE A 65 -5.03 2.18 3.00
CA ILE A 65 -4.46 3.52 3.02
C ILE A 65 -3.05 3.51 2.43
N ILE A 66 -2.78 4.47 1.56
CA ILE A 66 -1.45 4.71 0.98
C ILE A 66 -0.85 5.90 1.72
N ILE A 67 0.34 5.68 2.28
CA ILE A 67 1.07 6.67 3.06
C ILE A 67 2.46 6.87 2.47
N GLN A 68 2.85 8.13 2.37
CA GLN A 68 4.23 8.55 2.12
C GLN A 68 4.91 8.84 3.45
N ASN A 69 6.14 8.35 3.65
CA ASN A 69 6.97 8.67 4.81
C ASN A 69 8.24 9.38 4.32
N LYS A 70 8.32 10.69 4.53
CA LYS A 70 9.43 11.54 4.08
C LYS A 70 10.36 11.86 5.23
N ARG A 71 11.66 11.62 5.07
CA ARG A 71 12.68 11.91 6.08
C ARG A 71 13.95 12.44 5.44
N GLU A 72 14.55 13.47 6.04
CA GLU A 72 15.92 13.84 5.67
C GLU A 72 16.90 12.76 6.14
N GLY A 73 17.73 12.30 5.23
CA GLY A 73 18.75 11.27 5.46
C GLY A 73 20.14 11.76 5.03
N TYR A 74 21.15 10.93 5.29
CA TYR A 74 22.49 11.19 4.76
C TYR A 74 22.51 10.87 3.25
N GLY A 75 22.84 11.87 2.43
CA GLY A 75 22.98 11.70 0.97
C GLY A 75 21.67 11.81 0.17
N GLY A 76 20.59 12.25 0.79
CA GLY A 76 19.31 12.49 0.12
C GLY A 76 18.13 12.47 1.08
N THR A 77 16.94 12.53 0.51
CA THR A 77 15.68 12.48 1.27
C THR A 77 15.05 11.11 1.09
N ASP A 78 14.90 10.36 2.17
CA ASP A 78 14.15 9.10 2.15
C ASP A 78 12.67 9.42 1.90
N LEU A 79 12.05 8.65 1.01
CA LEU A 79 10.65 8.78 0.64
C LEU A 79 10.08 7.38 0.47
N ASP A 80 9.53 6.83 1.55
CA ASP A 80 8.93 5.50 1.48
C ASP A 80 7.47 5.59 1.07
N ILE A 81 7.01 4.62 0.28
CA ILE A 81 5.58 4.40 0.02
C ILE A 81 5.15 3.15 0.79
N LEU A 82 4.15 3.30 1.66
CA LEU A 82 3.63 2.23 2.50
C LEU A 82 2.13 2.06 2.25
N ILE A 83 1.67 0.82 2.18
CA ILE A 83 0.25 0.50 2.09
C ILE A 83 -0.15 -0.31 3.32
N TYR A 84 -1.22 0.11 3.98
CA TYR A 84 -1.79 -0.57 5.14
C TYR A 84 -3.25 -0.94 4.88
N GLN A 85 -3.70 -2.05 5.46
CA GLN A 85 -5.13 -2.35 5.56
C GLN A 85 -5.70 -1.64 6.79
N LEU A 86 -6.86 -0.99 6.64
CA LEU A 86 -7.53 -0.24 7.71
C LEU A 86 -8.40 -1.13 8.60
N THR A 87 -7.88 -2.28 8.99
CA THR A 87 -8.51 -3.21 9.94
C THR A 87 -7.97 -3.04 11.37
N GLU A 88 -6.79 -2.45 11.52
CA GLU A 88 -6.12 -2.23 12.78
C GLU A 88 -5.30 -0.93 12.78
N PRO A 89 -4.86 -0.41 13.94
CA PRO A 89 -4.03 0.78 14.01
C PRO A 89 -2.73 0.60 13.20
N ILE A 90 -2.30 1.67 12.53
CA ILE A 90 -1.09 1.67 11.73
C ILE A 90 0.13 1.54 12.64
N ARG A 91 0.96 0.54 12.33
CA ARG A 91 2.21 0.24 13.00
C ARG A 91 3.29 -0.02 11.97
N THR A 92 4.54 0.30 12.30
CA THR A 92 5.68 0.22 11.38
C THR A 92 5.97 -1.19 10.84
N ASP A 93 5.49 -2.23 11.52
CA ASP A 93 5.70 -3.64 11.23
C ASP A 93 4.52 -4.32 10.50
N PHE A 94 3.36 -3.66 10.38
CA PHE A 94 2.12 -4.25 9.87
C PHE A 94 1.68 -3.64 8.53
N PHE A 95 2.59 -3.53 7.57
CA PHE A 95 2.27 -3.06 6.21
C PHE A 95 1.94 -4.23 5.26
N LEU A 96 1.11 -3.96 4.26
CA LEU A 96 0.87 -4.86 3.13
C LEU A 96 2.07 -4.89 2.19
N ILE A 97 2.62 -3.71 1.92
CA ILE A 97 3.86 -3.51 1.16
C ILE A 97 4.54 -2.21 1.58
N LYS A 98 5.86 -2.19 1.50
CA LYS A 98 6.70 -1.02 1.76
C LYS A 98 7.76 -0.90 0.67
N PHE A 99 7.77 0.23 -0.03
CA PHE A 99 8.86 0.60 -0.92
C PHE A 99 9.81 1.49 -0.14
N LEU A 100 11.04 1.03 0.05
CA LEU A 100 12.12 1.83 0.61
C LEU A 100 12.77 2.60 -0.53
N THR A 101 12.68 3.92 -0.53
CA THR A 101 13.28 4.74 -1.59
C THR A 101 13.96 5.99 -1.07
N GLN A 102 14.88 6.51 -1.86
CA GLN A 102 15.62 7.73 -1.57
C GLN A 102 15.64 8.63 -2.80
N ILE A 103 15.17 9.86 -2.64
CA ILE A 103 15.40 10.93 -3.60
C ILE A 103 16.85 11.37 -3.47
N ARG A 104 17.58 11.28 -4.58
CA ARG A 104 18.93 11.82 -4.76
C ARG A 104 18.89 12.91 -5.81
N GLU A 105 20.03 13.57 -6.06
CA GLU A 105 20.12 14.71 -6.98
C GLU A 105 19.49 14.45 -8.35
N ASN A 106 19.65 13.24 -8.91
CA ASN A 106 19.29 12.95 -10.29
C ASN A 106 18.30 11.79 -10.46
N ASN A 107 17.83 11.16 -9.37
CA ASN A 107 16.94 10.00 -9.44
C ASN A 107 16.20 9.75 -8.13
N ILE A 108 15.14 8.95 -8.21
CA ILE A 108 14.57 8.24 -7.07
C ILE A 108 15.13 6.82 -7.10
N TYR A 109 15.87 6.43 -6.07
CA TYR A 109 16.49 5.12 -5.98
C TYR A 109 15.64 4.19 -5.11
N ILE A 110 15.14 3.10 -5.69
CA ILE A 110 14.49 2.01 -4.95
C ILE A 110 15.59 1.19 -4.29
N GLN A 111 15.58 1.18 -2.95
CA GLN A 111 16.51 0.39 -2.15
C GLN A 111 16.00 -1.03 -1.95
N ASP A 112 14.71 -1.17 -1.65
CA ASP A 112 14.09 -2.45 -1.36
C ASP A 112 12.56 -2.37 -1.51
N ILE A 113 11.93 -3.51 -1.77
CA ILE A 113 10.48 -3.70 -1.78
C ILE A 113 10.16 -4.82 -0.80
N ILE A 114 9.62 -4.45 0.36
CA ILE A 114 9.32 -5.38 1.43
C ILE A 114 7.83 -5.73 1.39
N THR A 115 7.51 -7.01 1.28
CA THR A 115 6.15 -7.54 1.40
C THR A 115 6.17 -8.93 2.02
N TYR A 116 5.09 -9.31 2.67
CA TYR A 116 4.92 -10.67 3.18
C TYR A 116 4.41 -11.59 2.07
N GLU A 117 4.79 -12.86 2.09
CA GLU A 117 4.48 -13.77 0.98
C GLU A 117 2.96 -13.96 0.76
N HIS A 118 2.14 -13.87 1.80
CA HIS A 118 0.68 -13.91 1.66
C HIS A 118 0.07 -12.63 1.02
N ASN A 119 0.88 -11.59 0.80
CA ASN A 119 0.50 -10.34 0.11
C ASN A 119 1.07 -10.26 -1.32
N THR A 120 1.95 -11.18 -1.70
CA THR A 120 2.42 -11.39 -3.06
C THR A 120 1.25 -11.50 -4.04
N SER A 121 1.37 -10.86 -5.21
CA SER A 121 0.40 -10.96 -6.32
C SER A 121 -1.03 -10.48 -6.01
N LYS A 122 -1.21 -9.69 -4.95
CA LYS A 122 -2.50 -9.03 -4.64
C LYS A 122 -2.69 -7.65 -5.29
N GLY A 123 -1.68 -7.16 -6.02
CA GLY A 123 -1.73 -5.88 -6.73
C GLY A 123 -1.11 -4.69 -5.97
N TYR A 124 -0.78 -4.86 -4.68
CA TYR A 124 -0.21 -3.77 -3.85
C TYR A 124 1.09 -3.19 -4.39
N GLY A 125 1.95 -4.01 -5.00
CA GLY A 125 3.18 -3.53 -5.65
C GLY A 125 2.93 -2.60 -6.83
N THR A 126 1.90 -2.89 -7.64
CA THR A 126 1.50 -2.00 -8.74
C THR A 126 0.93 -0.69 -8.20
N ILE A 127 0.07 -0.76 -7.18
CA ILE A 127 -0.48 0.44 -6.52
C ILE A 127 0.67 1.31 -5.99
N ALA A 128 1.60 0.75 -5.20
CA ALA A 128 2.72 1.50 -4.64
C ALA A 128 3.61 2.11 -5.74
N MET A 129 3.87 1.35 -6.82
CA MET A 129 4.66 1.82 -7.95
C MET A 129 4.01 3.01 -8.68
N ASP A 130 2.69 3.01 -8.83
CA ASP A 130 1.99 4.12 -9.48
C ASP A 130 2.14 5.42 -8.69
N TYR A 131 2.10 5.37 -7.36
CA TYR A 131 2.40 6.56 -6.53
C TYR A 131 3.87 6.97 -6.63
N LEU A 132 4.81 6.01 -6.66
CA LEU A 132 6.22 6.33 -6.84
C LEU A 132 6.47 7.04 -8.18
N LYS A 133 5.80 6.60 -9.25
CA LYS A 133 5.85 7.27 -10.57
C LYS A 133 5.26 8.67 -10.55
N LYS A 134 4.18 8.91 -9.79
CA LYS A 134 3.62 10.27 -9.60
C LYS A 134 4.66 11.19 -8.93
N VAL A 135 5.39 10.69 -7.94
CA VAL A 135 6.50 11.43 -7.30
C VAL A 135 7.61 11.70 -8.31
N ALA A 136 8.09 10.67 -9.02
CA ALA A 136 9.15 10.83 -10.03
C ALA A 136 8.78 11.83 -11.14
N HIS A 137 7.51 11.84 -11.55
CA HIS A 137 6.98 12.82 -12.51
C HIS A 137 7.00 14.24 -11.95
N THR A 138 6.67 14.41 -10.67
CA THR A 138 6.66 15.71 -9.99
C THR A 138 8.08 16.25 -9.84
N GLU A 139 9.00 15.38 -9.42
CA GLU A 139 10.43 15.71 -9.26
C GLU A 139 11.19 15.77 -10.60
N ARG A 140 10.56 15.35 -11.71
CA ARG A 140 11.15 15.27 -13.06
C ARG A 140 12.45 14.47 -13.14
N VAL A 141 12.56 13.42 -12.32
CA VAL A 141 13.71 12.52 -12.31
C VAL A 141 13.29 11.09 -12.68
N PRO A 142 14.22 10.25 -13.18
CA PRO A 142 13.97 8.84 -13.35
C PRO A 142 13.85 8.10 -12.02
N ILE A 143 13.23 6.92 -12.05
CA ILE A 143 13.31 5.93 -10.97
C ILE A 143 14.33 4.88 -11.37
N THR A 144 15.22 4.51 -10.44
CA THR A 144 16.23 3.49 -10.67
C THR A 144 16.32 2.53 -9.49
N GLY A 145 16.97 1.40 -9.67
CA GLY A 145 17.26 0.45 -8.59
C GLY A 145 18.16 -0.67 -9.08
N TRP A 146 18.48 -1.58 -8.18
CA TRP A 146 19.29 -2.77 -8.45
C TRP A 146 18.50 -4.03 -8.09
N ILE A 147 18.61 -5.06 -8.92
CA ILE A 147 18.08 -6.39 -8.63
C ILE A 147 19.23 -7.19 -8.00
N SER A 148 19.09 -7.51 -6.72
CA SER A 148 20.16 -8.16 -5.96
C SER A 148 20.37 -9.60 -6.42
N PRO A 149 21.63 -10.07 -6.52
CA PRO A 149 21.97 -11.49 -6.65
C PRO A 149 21.35 -12.40 -5.60
N ALA A 150 20.98 -11.86 -4.44
CA ALA A 150 20.26 -12.60 -3.41
C ALA A 150 18.83 -12.98 -3.83
N ASP A 151 18.26 -12.28 -4.82
CA ASP A 151 16.91 -12.51 -5.35
C ASP A 151 16.88 -13.50 -6.52
N MET A 152 17.95 -14.28 -6.73
CA MET A 152 18.08 -15.18 -7.90
C MET A 152 16.87 -16.09 -8.11
N ASP A 153 16.29 -16.61 -7.03
CA ASP A 153 15.10 -17.48 -7.07
C ASP A 153 13.80 -16.72 -7.45
N HIS A 154 13.85 -15.38 -7.49
CA HIS A 154 12.74 -14.49 -7.78
C HIS A 154 12.95 -13.61 -9.01
N TYR A 155 14.03 -13.80 -9.77
CA TYR A 155 14.37 -12.98 -10.93
C TYR A 155 13.23 -12.86 -11.94
N ASP A 156 12.67 -13.97 -12.41
CA ASP A 156 11.60 -13.95 -13.42
C ASP A 156 10.41 -13.11 -12.96
N ARG A 157 10.05 -13.25 -11.68
CA ARG A 157 8.96 -12.47 -11.06
C ARG A 157 9.30 -10.99 -10.97
N LEU A 158 10.52 -10.63 -10.57
CA LEU A 158 10.98 -9.24 -10.46
C LEU A 158 11.08 -8.57 -11.83
N ILE A 159 11.69 -9.24 -12.80
CA ILE A 159 11.78 -8.78 -14.19
C ILE A 159 10.38 -8.52 -14.74
N HIS A 160 9.49 -9.51 -14.62
CA HIS A 160 8.10 -9.36 -15.09
C HIS A 160 7.39 -8.22 -14.36
N PHE A 161 7.56 -8.08 -13.04
CA PHE A 161 6.99 -6.97 -12.27
C PHE A 161 7.48 -5.61 -12.78
N TYR A 162 8.78 -5.42 -12.95
CA TYR A 162 9.35 -4.16 -13.40
C TYR A 162 8.96 -3.83 -14.85
N GLN A 163 9.06 -4.80 -15.77
CA GLN A 163 8.66 -4.63 -17.17
C GLN A 163 7.18 -4.33 -17.32
N LYS A 164 6.30 -5.04 -16.58
CA LYS A 164 4.86 -4.72 -16.53
C LYS A 164 4.60 -3.29 -16.08
N ASN A 165 5.46 -2.75 -15.23
CA ASN A 165 5.40 -1.36 -14.78
C ASN A 165 6.18 -0.39 -15.67
N GLY A 166 6.63 -0.80 -16.86
CA GLY A 166 7.29 0.08 -17.83
C GLY A 166 8.75 0.40 -17.52
N PHE A 167 9.39 -0.37 -16.65
CA PHE A 167 10.84 -0.25 -16.41
C PHE A 167 11.61 -1.04 -17.48
N GLU A 168 12.72 -0.47 -17.90
CA GLU A 168 13.78 -1.19 -18.60
C GLU A 168 14.60 -1.97 -17.56
N VAL A 169 14.93 -3.23 -17.88
CA VAL A 169 15.82 -4.07 -17.05
C VAL A 169 17.09 -4.32 -17.85
N THR A 170 18.23 -3.97 -17.26
CA THR A 170 19.55 -4.23 -17.83
C THR A 170 20.13 -5.53 -17.26
N TYR A 171 21.09 -6.09 -17.98
CA TYR A 171 21.74 -7.34 -17.62
C TYR A 171 23.25 -7.14 -17.58
N ASN A 172 23.92 -7.80 -16.63
CA ASN A 172 25.37 -7.77 -16.51
C ASN A 172 26.04 -8.74 -17.52
N GLU A 173 27.37 -8.82 -17.47
CA GLU A 173 28.18 -9.69 -18.36
C GLU A 173 27.84 -11.19 -18.27
N TYR A 174 27.18 -11.62 -17.20
CA TYR A 174 26.72 -13.01 -17.00
C TYR A 174 25.25 -13.21 -17.42
N SER A 175 24.66 -12.25 -18.15
CA SER A 175 23.23 -12.25 -18.53
C SER A 175 22.27 -12.33 -17.34
N LYS A 176 22.70 -11.87 -16.15
CA LYS A 176 21.83 -11.76 -14.98
C LYS A 176 21.25 -10.35 -14.89
N PRO A 177 19.99 -10.17 -14.44
CA PRO A 177 19.42 -8.85 -14.20
C PRO A 177 20.32 -8.06 -13.26
N ASP A 178 20.48 -6.77 -13.55
CA ASP A 178 21.36 -5.89 -12.79
C ASP A 178 20.60 -4.64 -12.36
N THR A 179 20.41 -3.66 -13.25
CA THR A 179 19.72 -2.41 -12.90
C THR A 179 18.37 -2.27 -13.56
N ILE A 180 17.47 -1.57 -12.88
CA ILE A 180 16.17 -1.14 -13.42
C ILE A 180 16.18 0.36 -13.64
N ILE A 181 15.51 0.81 -14.70
CA ILE A 181 15.36 2.23 -14.98
C ILE A 181 13.96 2.51 -15.53
N TYR A 182 13.27 3.48 -14.94
CA TYR A 182 12.05 4.05 -15.47
C TYR A 182 12.31 5.51 -15.84
N LYS A 183 12.18 5.82 -17.13
CA LYS A 183 12.22 7.17 -17.70
C LYS A 183 10.84 7.45 -18.28
N HIS A 184 10.25 8.55 -17.87
CA HIS A 184 9.01 9.03 -18.49
C HIS A 184 9.33 10.27 -19.32
N ASP A 185 8.50 10.54 -20.34
CA ASP A 185 8.78 11.47 -21.43
C ASP A 185 9.02 12.93 -21.03
N TYR A 186 8.87 13.32 -19.76
CA TYR A 186 9.22 14.66 -19.28
C TYR A 186 10.72 14.97 -19.42
N LEU A 187 11.58 13.94 -19.56
CA LEU A 187 13.00 14.11 -19.88
C LEU A 187 13.27 14.46 -21.36
N LYS A 188 12.25 14.41 -22.24
CA LYS A 188 12.38 14.71 -23.68
C LYS A 188 11.98 16.14 -24.05
N THR A 189 11.35 16.87 -23.14
CA THR A 189 11.01 18.30 -23.35
C THR A 189 12.16 19.18 -22.85
N PRO A 190 12.80 19.99 -23.71
CA PRO A 190 13.77 20.97 -23.26
C PRO A 190 13.08 21.98 -22.35
N SER A 191 13.75 22.39 -21.27
CA SER A 191 13.35 23.53 -20.46
C SER A 191 13.16 24.75 -21.36
N VAL A 192 11.99 25.39 -21.30
CA VAL A 192 11.72 26.70 -21.92
C VAL A 192 12.53 27.77 -21.20
#